data_AF-A0A942MUP3-F1
#
_entry.id   AF-A0A942MUP3-F1
#
_cell.length_a   1.000
_cell.length_b   1.000
_cell.length_c   1.000
_cell.angle_alpha   90.00
_cell.angle_beta   90.00
_cell.angle_gamma   90.00
#
_symmetry.space_group_name_H-M   'P 1'
#
loop_
_entity.id
_entity.type
_entity.pdbx_description
1 polymer ?
#
loop_
_entity_poly.entity_id
_entity_poly.type
_entity_poly.pdbx_seq_one_letter_code
_entity_poly.pdbx_strand_id
1 'polypeptide(L)'
;MKHLTFIQLNQYVDSEILSHQRKEVEDHLHECASCRTQVESLQSLDVFLRTEFPVETVSPNFTQRIMVAISQKPLFSLVWKPLALFAVIFIVNAIIIFQPGASPEIQSPVQPTHLVDILKNYISTGVHIFSLGTSKYFSSFKGGMVSNVLFIALSLGIGFLLDRFILAPMYKRKVSFFPKGN
;
A
#
# COMPACT_ATOMS: atom_id res chain seq x y z
N MET A 1 36.57 -6.50 -34.65
CA MET A 1 35.69 -7.39 -33.86
C MET A 1 34.93 -6.55 -32.84
N LYS A 2 33.68 -6.89 -32.54
CA LYS A 2 32.88 -6.16 -31.56
C LYS A 2 33.19 -6.73 -30.17
N HIS A 3 33.69 -5.90 -29.26
CA HIS A 3 33.99 -6.31 -27.89
C HIS A 3 32.72 -6.38 -27.04
N LEU A 4 32.77 -7.19 -25.98
CA LEU A 4 31.77 -7.17 -24.92
C LEU A 4 31.74 -5.81 -24.24
N THR A 5 30.55 -5.40 -23.84
CA THR A 5 30.38 -4.17 -23.04
C THR A 5 30.82 -4.43 -21.60
N PHE A 6 31.27 -3.37 -20.92
CA PHE A 6 31.63 -3.44 -19.50
C PHE A 6 30.51 -4.03 -18.63
N ILE A 7 29.25 -3.67 -18.91
CA ILE A 7 28.08 -4.17 -18.19
C ILE A 7 27.97 -5.70 -18.31
N GLN A 8 28.14 -6.25 -19.52
CA GLN A 8 28.08 -7.70 -19.75
C GLN A 8 29.22 -8.44 -19.05
N LEU A 9 30.43 -7.87 -19.04
CA LEU A 9 31.57 -8.44 -18.33
C LEU A 9 31.34 -8.46 -16.82
N ASN A 10 30.83 -7.37 -16.25
CA ASN A 10 30.55 -7.29 -14.82
C ASN A 10 29.44 -8.25 -14.39
N GLN A 11 28.32 -8.28 -15.13
CA GLN A 11 27.23 -9.23 -14.90
C GLN A 11 27.69 -10.70 -15.03
N TYR A 12 28.64 -10.98 -15.91
CA TYR A 12 29.23 -12.31 -16.03
C TYR A 12 30.05 -12.68 -14.78
N VAL A 13 30.88 -11.75 -14.27
CA VAL A 13 31.67 -11.95 -13.05
C VAL A 13 30.79 -12.12 -11.81
N ASP A 14 29.77 -11.28 -11.66
CA ASP A 14 28.80 -11.33 -10.55
C ASP A 14 27.80 -12.50 -10.66
N SER A 15 27.87 -13.30 -11.73
CA SER A 15 26.93 -14.39 -12.03
C SER A 15 25.47 -13.94 -12.17
N GLU A 16 25.23 -12.68 -12.51
CA GLU A 16 23.91 -12.07 -12.73
C GLU A 16 23.45 -12.14 -14.20
N ILE A 17 24.30 -12.65 -15.10
CA ILE A 17 23.94 -12.81 -16.52
C ILE A 17 22.90 -13.92 -16.74
N LEU A 18 21.96 -13.67 -17.65
CA LEU A 18 20.95 -14.66 -18.04
C LEU A 18 21.60 -15.88 -18.71
N SER A 19 21.06 -17.07 -18.46
CA SER A 19 21.63 -18.34 -18.94
C SER A 19 21.87 -18.40 -20.45
N HIS A 20 20.99 -17.80 -21.26
CA HIS A 20 21.13 -17.76 -22.72
C HIS A 20 22.26 -16.84 -23.18
N GLN A 21 22.48 -15.71 -22.50
CA GLN A 21 23.56 -14.76 -22.81
C GLN A 21 24.91 -15.24 -22.31
N ARG A 22 24.93 -16.07 -21.26
CA ARG A 22 26.16 -16.61 -20.69
C ARG A 22 26.97 -17.37 -21.72
N LYS A 23 26.34 -18.22 -22.53
CA LYS A 23 27.02 -18.99 -23.57
C LYS A 23 27.66 -18.08 -24.63
N GLU A 24 26.94 -17.05 -25.07
CA GLU A 24 27.48 -16.08 -26.05
C GLU A 24 28.70 -15.32 -25.50
N VAL A 25 28.68 -14.97 -24.21
CA VAL A 25 29.81 -14.35 -23.53
C VAL A 25 30.98 -15.32 -23.42
N GLU A 26 30.74 -16.57 -23.02
CA GLU A 26 31.78 -17.61 -22.92
C GLU A 26 32.45 -17.87 -24.28
N ASP A 27 31.65 -18.04 -25.34
CA ASP A 27 32.14 -18.18 -26.72
C ASP A 27 33.01 -16.97 -27.12
N HIS A 28 32.57 -15.74 -26.81
CA HIS A 28 33.37 -14.54 -27.07
C HIS A 28 34.68 -14.51 -26.27
N LEU A 29 34.67 -14.94 -25.00
CA LEU A 29 35.86 -14.99 -24.16
C LEU A 29 36.88 -16.04 -24.64
N HIS A 30 36.43 -17.08 -25.36
CA HIS A 30 37.32 -18.03 -26.03
C HIS A 30 38.08 -17.39 -27.20
N GLU A 31 37.44 -16.50 -27.95
CA GLU A 31 38.01 -15.85 -29.14
C GLU A 31 38.75 -14.53 -28.84
N CYS A 32 38.33 -13.79 -27.82
CA CYS A 32 38.85 -12.44 -27.52
C CYS A 32 39.73 -12.39 -26.28
N ALA A 33 41.06 -12.36 -26.49
CA ALA A 33 42.03 -12.23 -25.40
C ALA A 33 41.86 -10.94 -24.57
N SER A 34 41.52 -9.81 -25.21
CA SER A 34 41.34 -8.53 -24.50
C SER A 34 40.16 -8.56 -23.52
N CYS A 35 39.03 -9.16 -23.90
CA CYS A 35 37.89 -9.30 -23.00
C CYS A 35 38.20 -10.29 -21.87
N ARG A 36 38.99 -11.35 -22.13
CA ARG A 36 39.44 -12.29 -21.11
C ARG A 36 40.29 -11.60 -20.03
N THR A 37 41.27 -10.78 -20.43
CA THR A 37 42.09 -10.02 -19.48
C THR A 37 41.26 -9.06 -18.62
N GLN A 38 40.18 -8.49 -19.16
CA GLN A 38 39.27 -7.64 -18.39
C GLN A 38 38.44 -8.44 -17.37
N VAL A 39 37.98 -9.65 -17.73
CA VAL A 39 37.30 -10.54 -16.77
C VAL A 39 38.26 -10.94 -15.65
N GLU A 40 39.49 -11.32 -15.99
CA GLU A 40 40.52 -11.70 -15.01
C GLU A 40 40.84 -10.55 -14.04
N SER A 41 40.92 -9.31 -14.54
CA SER A 41 41.16 -8.15 -13.67
C SER A 41 39.98 -7.89 -12.72
N LEU A 42 38.74 -8.00 -13.19
CA LEU A 42 37.54 -7.87 -12.35
C LEU A 42 37.46 -8.98 -11.29
N GLN A 43 37.75 -10.23 -11.67
CA GLN A 43 37.79 -11.36 -10.72
C GLN A 43 38.88 -11.17 -9.67
N SER A 44 40.07 -10.68 -10.06
CA SER A 44 41.14 -10.39 -9.11
C SER A 44 40.74 -9.32 -8.09
N LEU A 45 39.96 -8.32 -8.52
CA LEU A 45 39.41 -7.30 -7.65
C LEU A 45 38.36 -7.86 -6.69
N ASP A 46 37.44 -8.71 -7.14
CA ASP A 46 36.44 -9.36 -6.26
C ASP A 46 37.13 -10.21 -5.18
N VAL A 47 38.15 -11.00 -5.57
CA VAL A 47 38.94 -11.79 -4.61
C VAL A 47 39.65 -10.89 -3.61
N PHE A 48 40.27 -9.79 -4.07
CA PHE A 48 40.93 -8.82 -3.19
C PHE A 48 39.94 -8.21 -2.21
N LEU A 49 38.77 -7.74 -2.67
CA LEU A 49 37.74 -7.14 -1.83
C LEU A 49 37.22 -8.13 -0.77
N ARG A 50 36.99 -9.39 -1.13
CA ARG A 50 36.54 -10.42 -0.17
C ARG A 50 37.61 -10.81 0.85
N THR A 51 38.88 -10.68 0.48
CA THR A 51 40.01 -11.05 1.34
C THR A 51 40.33 -9.92 2.33
N GLU A 52 40.40 -8.68 1.85
CA GLU A 52 40.75 -7.52 2.67
C GLU A 52 39.59 -6.99 3.52
N PHE A 53 38.35 -7.19 3.06
CA PHE A 53 37.14 -6.78 3.78
C PHE A 53 36.35 -8.02 4.22
N PRO A 54 36.79 -8.70 5.29
CA PRO A 54 36.03 -9.81 5.84
C PRO A 54 34.63 -9.34 6.21
N VAL A 55 33.63 -10.10 5.76
CA VAL A 55 32.22 -9.82 6.06
C VAL A 55 32.05 -9.73 7.56
N GLU A 56 31.66 -8.56 8.06
CA GLU A 56 31.40 -8.36 9.48
C GLU A 56 30.35 -9.37 9.95
N THR A 57 30.75 -10.22 10.90
CA THR A 57 29.81 -11.15 11.53
C THR A 57 28.82 -10.33 12.35
N VAL A 58 27.58 -10.30 11.92
CA VAL A 58 26.50 -9.61 12.64
C VAL A 58 26.40 -10.17 14.05
N SER A 59 26.21 -9.30 15.05
CA SER A 59 26.02 -9.75 16.44
C SER A 59 24.88 -10.79 16.52
N PRO A 60 24.98 -11.84 17.36
CA PRO A 60 24.01 -12.95 17.39
C PRO A 60 22.57 -12.48 17.68
N ASN A 61 22.40 -11.31 18.32
CA ASN A 61 21.12 -10.73 18.66
C ASN A 61 20.64 -9.65 17.69
N PHE A 62 21.35 -9.38 16.59
CA PHE A 62 20.98 -8.34 15.63
C PHE A 62 19.59 -8.58 15.05
N THR A 63 19.36 -9.78 14.53
CA THR A 63 18.06 -10.18 13.96
C THR A 63 16.95 -10.03 14.97
N GLN A 64 17.16 -10.49 16.22
CA GLN A 64 16.17 -10.34 17.28
C GLN A 64 15.86 -8.87 17.57
N ARG A 65 16.88 -8.01 17.67
CA ARG A 65 16.71 -6.56 17.91
C ARG A 65 15.92 -5.89 16.77
N ILE A 66 16.25 -6.19 15.53
CA ILE A 66 15.55 -5.64 14.36
C ILE A 66 14.10 -6.13 14.32
N MET A 67 13.86 -7.41 14.59
CA MET A 67 12.51 -7.96 14.60
C MET A 67 11.64 -7.37 15.71
N VAL A 68 12.22 -7.16 16.90
CA VAL A 68 11.53 -6.44 17.99
C VAL A 68 11.21 -5.01 17.57
N ALA A 69 12.18 -4.28 17.02
CA ALA A 69 11.97 -2.90 16.57
C ALA A 69 10.89 -2.78 15.48
N ILE A 70 10.82 -3.73 14.54
CA ILE A 70 9.78 -3.75 13.49
C ILE A 70 8.40 -4.07 14.09
N SER A 71 8.34 -5.01 15.05
CA SER A 71 7.08 -5.43 15.69
C SER A 71 6.46 -4.35 16.58
N GLN A 72 7.27 -3.43 17.12
CA GLN A 72 6.84 -2.42 18.08
C GLN A 72 6.24 -1.15 17.45
N LYS A 73 5.93 -1.12 16.14
CA LYS A 73 5.08 -0.07 15.59
C LYS A 73 3.60 -0.48 15.76
N PRO A 74 2.89 -0.04 16.82
CA PRO A 74 1.47 -0.31 16.93
C PRO A 74 0.76 0.40 15.77
N LEU A 75 0.24 -0.39 14.83
CA LEU A 75 -0.62 0.08 13.74
C LEU A 75 -1.98 0.62 14.24
N PHE A 76 -2.17 0.69 15.55
CA PHE A 76 -3.40 1.13 16.20
C PHE A 76 -3.77 2.60 15.93
N SER A 77 -2.77 3.45 15.63
CA SER A 77 -2.99 4.85 15.21
C SER A 77 -3.74 4.97 13.87
N LEU A 78 -3.72 3.91 13.05
CA LEU A 78 -4.30 3.94 11.70
C LEU A 78 -5.77 3.47 11.65
N VAL A 79 -6.24 2.73 12.65
CA VAL A 79 -7.62 2.22 12.70
C VAL A 79 -8.61 3.25 13.27
N TRP A 80 -8.14 4.18 14.13
CA TRP A 80 -9.04 5.14 14.78
C TRP A 80 -9.38 6.33 13.90
N LYS A 81 -8.50 6.73 12.98
CA LYS A 81 -8.76 7.80 12.01
C LYS A 81 -9.96 7.52 11.09
N PRO A 82 -10.09 6.34 10.45
CA PRO A 82 -11.28 6.05 9.66
C PRO A 82 -12.53 5.92 10.54
N LEU A 83 -12.44 5.30 11.73
CA LEU A 83 -13.58 5.15 12.63
C LEU A 83 -14.17 6.50 13.07
N ALA A 84 -13.32 7.46 13.42
CA ALA A 84 -13.75 8.82 13.77
C ALA A 84 -14.44 9.52 12.60
N LEU A 85 -13.93 9.34 11.38
CA LEU A 85 -14.52 9.92 10.18
C LEU A 85 -15.91 9.30 9.88
N PHE A 86 -16.04 7.98 10.02
CA PHE A 86 -17.33 7.29 9.91
C PHE A 86 -18.32 7.74 10.99
N ALA A 87 -17.88 7.92 12.24
CA ALA A 87 -18.73 8.41 13.32
C ALA A 87 -19.26 9.83 13.04
N VAL A 88 -18.41 10.73 12.53
CA VAL A 88 -18.82 12.09 12.15
C VAL A 88 -19.83 12.05 11.00
N ILE A 89 -19.57 11.27 9.94
CA ILE A 89 -20.52 11.11 8.83
C ILE A 89 -21.86 10.56 9.33
N PHE A 90 -21.84 9.57 10.23
CA PHE A 90 -23.05 8.97 10.79
C PHE A 90 -23.86 9.99 11.59
N ILE A 91 -23.21 10.79 12.43
CA ILE A 91 -23.86 11.86 13.22
C ILE A 91 -24.50 12.90 12.30
N VAL A 92 -23.79 13.36 11.26
CA VAL A 92 -24.33 14.34 10.29
C VAL A 92 -25.57 13.79 9.59
N ASN A 93 -25.52 12.53 9.14
CA ASN A 93 -26.68 11.89 8.50
C ASN A 93 -27.85 11.72 9.46
N ALA A 94 -27.59 11.34 10.72
CA ALA A 94 -28.62 11.23 11.74
C ALA A 94 -29.33 12.57 11.98
N ILE A 95 -28.59 13.68 12.05
CA ILE A 95 -29.15 15.04 12.21
C ILE A 95 -30.06 15.41 11.03
N ILE A 96 -29.63 15.17 9.79
CA ILE A 96 -30.43 15.49 8.59
C ILE A 96 -31.75 14.70 8.58
N ILE A 97 -31.72 13.42 8.95
CA ILE A 97 -32.90 12.54 8.94
C ILE A 97 -33.86 12.89 10.09
N PHE A 98 -33.33 13.27 11.26
CA PHE A 98 -34.13 13.54 12.46
C PHE A 98 -34.56 15.00 12.62
N GLN A 99 -34.27 15.91 11.68
CA GLN A 99 -34.85 17.26 11.76
C GLN A 99 -36.39 17.18 11.62
N PRO A 100 -37.15 17.41 12.70
CA PRO A 100 -38.59 17.34 12.65
C PRO A 100 -39.09 18.63 12.02
N GLY A 101 -39.57 18.53 10.77
CA GLY A 101 -40.57 19.45 10.23
C GLY A 101 -40.21 20.95 10.22
N ALA A 102 -39.05 21.33 9.70
CA ALA A 102 -38.86 22.70 9.23
C ALA A 102 -39.49 22.81 7.82
N SER A 103 -40.78 23.18 7.76
CA SER A 103 -41.37 23.69 6.53
C SER A 103 -40.57 24.90 6.04
N PRO A 104 -40.23 25.01 4.74
CA PRO A 104 -39.57 26.19 4.21
C PRO A 104 -40.59 27.32 4.09
N GLU A 105 -40.77 28.08 5.17
CA GLU A 105 -41.42 29.38 5.10
C GLU A 105 -40.43 30.37 4.47
N ILE A 106 -40.64 30.62 3.18
CA ILE A 106 -39.92 31.60 2.37
C ILE A 106 -40.24 32.99 2.92
N GLN A 107 -39.26 33.70 3.50
CA GLN A 107 -39.07 35.17 3.34
C GLN A 107 -37.91 35.72 4.19
N SER A 108 -36.78 36.04 3.54
CA SER A 108 -36.15 37.39 3.55
C SER A 108 -34.72 37.37 2.97
N PRO A 109 -34.30 38.43 2.24
CA PRO A 109 -33.00 38.49 1.60
C PRO A 109 -31.93 38.95 2.60
N VAL A 110 -31.29 38.00 3.27
CA VAL A 110 -30.04 38.28 4.01
C VAL A 110 -28.87 38.00 3.08
N GLN A 111 -28.00 39.00 2.89
CA GLN A 111 -26.86 38.93 1.99
C GLN A 111 -25.94 37.73 2.33
N PRO A 112 -25.54 36.92 1.33
CA PRO A 112 -24.74 35.73 1.56
C PRO A 112 -23.33 36.12 1.98
N THR A 113 -22.89 35.59 3.12
CA THR A 113 -21.48 35.66 3.52
C THR A 113 -20.67 34.66 2.68
N HIS A 114 -19.58 35.14 2.09
CA HIS A 114 -18.70 34.43 1.13
C HIS A 114 -18.21 33.04 1.60
N LEU A 115 -18.21 32.76 2.91
CA LEU A 115 -17.85 31.45 3.46
C LEU A 115 -18.88 30.35 3.17
N VAL A 116 -20.16 30.70 3.05
CA VAL A 116 -21.24 29.74 2.80
C VAL A 116 -21.19 29.22 1.36
N ASP A 117 -20.80 30.07 0.41
CA ASP A 117 -20.71 29.70 -1.02
C ASP A 117 -19.50 28.80 -1.31
N ILE A 118 -18.37 29.03 -0.62
CA ILE A 118 -17.19 28.14 -0.72
C ILE A 118 -17.51 26.74 -0.19
N LEU A 119 -18.16 26.66 0.98
CA LEU A 119 -18.56 25.38 1.58
C LEU A 119 -19.58 24.64 0.72
N LYS A 120 -20.55 25.35 0.13
CA LYS A 120 -21.52 24.75 -0.81
C LYS A 120 -20.84 24.15 -2.04
N ASN A 121 -19.85 24.83 -2.63
CA ASN A 121 -19.14 24.32 -3.80
C ASN A 121 -18.26 23.09 -3.48
N TYR A 122 -17.62 23.07 -2.31
CA TYR A 122 -16.79 21.92 -1.92
C TYR A 122 -17.63 20.68 -1.59
N ILE A 123 -18.72 20.86 -0.85
CA ILE A 123 -19.65 19.76 -0.49
C ILE A 123 -20.38 19.26 -1.74
N SER A 124 -20.85 20.17 -2.61
CA SER A 124 -21.50 19.83 -3.89
C SER A 124 -20.61 18.93 -4.74
N THR A 125 -19.33 19.28 -4.90
CA THR A 125 -18.41 18.52 -5.76
C THR A 125 -18.16 17.11 -5.21
N GLY A 126 -18.00 16.96 -3.89
CA GLY A 126 -17.86 15.64 -3.26
C GLY A 126 -19.12 14.79 -3.35
N VAL A 127 -20.29 15.39 -3.15
CA VAL A 127 -21.59 14.71 -3.23
C VAL A 127 -21.94 14.30 -4.67
N HIS A 128 -21.55 15.08 -5.68
CA HIS A 128 -21.77 14.74 -7.09
C HIS A 128 -20.93 13.55 -7.56
N ILE A 129 -19.67 13.44 -7.12
CA ILE A 129 -18.81 12.29 -7.48
C ILE A 129 -19.34 11.00 -6.84
N PHE A 130 -19.82 11.08 -5.59
CA PHE A 130 -20.42 9.94 -4.90
C PHE A 130 -21.79 9.55 -5.48
N SER A 131 -22.63 10.51 -5.89
CA SER A 131 -23.94 10.25 -6.48
C SER A 131 -23.86 9.74 -7.93
N LEU A 132 -22.85 10.14 -8.70
CA LEU A 132 -22.59 9.60 -10.04
C LEU A 132 -22.21 8.12 -10.01
N GLY A 133 -21.39 7.70 -9.03
CA GLY A 133 -21.02 6.29 -8.86
C GLY A 133 -22.17 5.43 -8.33
N THR A 134 -23.00 5.95 -7.44
CA THR A 134 -24.10 5.19 -6.84
C THR A 134 -25.35 5.16 -7.71
N SER A 135 -25.69 6.21 -8.47
CA SER A 135 -26.92 6.24 -9.27
C SER A 135 -27.02 5.14 -10.34
N LYS A 136 -25.88 4.72 -10.94
CA LYS A 136 -25.86 3.61 -11.91
C LYS A 136 -26.07 2.23 -11.30
N TYR A 137 -25.66 2.02 -10.04
CA TYR A 137 -25.81 0.74 -9.35
C TYR A 137 -27.07 0.69 -8.46
N PHE A 138 -27.63 1.83 -8.07
CA PHE A 138 -28.69 1.95 -7.07
C PHE A 138 -30.05 2.43 -7.60
N SER A 139 -30.17 2.78 -8.89
CA SER A 139 -31.45 3.20 -9.49
C SER A 139 -32.56 2.13 -9.42
N SER A 140 -32.22 0.87 -9.12
CA SER A 140 -33.18 -0.22 -8.91
C SER A 140 -33.75 -0.32 -7.49
N PHE A 141 -33.19 0.41 -6.50
CA PHE A 141 -33.68 0.42 -5.13
C PHE A 141 -34.59 1.63 -4.86
N LYS A 142 -35.82 1.60 -5.41
CA LYS A 142 -36.93 2.48 -4.98
C LYS A 142 -37.49 2.01 -3.63
N GLY A 143 -36.66 1.95 -2.60
CA GLY A 143 -37.10 1.50 -1.29
C GLY A 143 -37.34 2.70 -0.36
N GLY A 144 -38.47 2.70 0.35
CA GLY A 144 -38.74 3.68 1.42
C GLY A 144 -37.68 3.66 2.51
N MET A 145 -37.86 4.49 3.55
CA MET A 145 -36.95 4.68 4.69
C MET A 145 -36.34 3.38 5.25
N VAL A 146 -37.11 2.28 5.26
CA VAL A 146 -36.67 0.94 5.70
C VAL A 146 -35.52 0.38 4.86
N SER A 147 -35.50 0.61 3.55
CA SER A 147 -34.44 0.09 2.67
C SER A 147 -33.10 0.76 2.91
N ASN A 148 -33.10 2.07 3.17
CA ASN A 148 -31.88 2.84 3.45
C ASN A 148 -31.27 2.41 4.78
N VAL A 149 -32.10 2.18 5.81
CA VAL A 149 -31.65 1.69 7.11
C VAL A 149 -31.08 0.28 6.99
N LEU A 150 -31.74 -0.62 6.26
CA LEU A 150 -31.26 -1.97 6.01
C LEU A 150 -29.90 -1.94 5.29
N PHE A 151 -29.73 -1.04 4.32
CA PHE A 151 -28.51 -0.92 3.54
C PHE A 151 -27.33 -0.40 4.38
N ILE A 152 -27.57 0.59 5.24
CA ILE A 152 -26.56 1.10 6.18
C ILE A 152 -26.18 0.00 7.18
N ALA A 153 -27.15 -0.73 7.72
CA ALA A 153 -26.88 -1.84 8.62
C ALA A 153 -26.06 -2.95 7.93
N LEU A 154 -26.35 -3.23 6.66
CA LEU A 154 -25.68 -4.26 5.87
C LEU A 154 -24.25 -3.83 5.49
N SER A 155 -24.03 -2.56 5.15
CA SER A 155 -22.68 -2.04 4.87
C SER A 155 -21.80 -1.99 6.12
N LEU A 156 -22.35 -1.59 7.27
CA LEU A 156 -21.67 -1.66 8.57
C LEU A 156 -21.38 -3.11 8.98
N GLY A 157 -22.33 -4.02 8.76
CA GLY A 157 -22.18 -5.44 9.02
C GLY A 157 -21.08 -6.09 8.17
N ILE A 158 -21.03 -5.77 6.87
CA ILE A 158 -19.95 -6.22 5.97
C ILE A 158 -18.61 -5.67 6.44
N GLY A 159 -18.53 -4.39 6.80
CA GLY A 159 -17.31 -3.79 7.33
C GLY A 159 -16.79 -4.53 8.58
N PHE A 160 -17.69 -4.83 9.52
CA PHE A 160 -17.35 -5.58 10.73
C PHE A 160 -16.92 -7.03 10.44
N LEU A 161 -17.58 -7.70 9.50
CA LEU A 161 -17.22 -9.06 9.08
C LEU A 161 -15.86 -9.10 8.40
N LEU A 162 -15.55 -8.15 7.50
CA LEU A 162 -14.25 -8.07 6.84
C LEU A 162 -13.13 -7.83 7.85
N ASP A 163 -13.32 -6.94 8.82
CA ASP A 163 -12.35 -6.68 9.88
C ASP A 163 -12.09 -7.92 10.75
N ARG A 164 -13.17 -8.58 11.21
CA ARG A 164 -13.05 -9.72 12.12
C ARG A 164 -12.57 -11.00 11.43
N PHE A 165 -12.99 -11.27 10.19
CA PHE A 165 -12.73 -12.54 9.51
C PHE A 165 -11.62 -12.49 8.47
N ILE A 166 -11.28 -11.33 7.91
CA ILE A 166 -10.18 -11.23 6.95
C ILE A 166 -8.96 -10.60 7.62
N LEU A 167 -9.12 -9.44 8.24
CA LEU A 167 -7.99 -8.72 8.80
C LEU A 167 -7.42 -9.44 10.03
N ALA A 168 -8.24 -9.78 11.02
CA ALA A 168 -7.76 -10.40 12.26
C ALA A 168 -6.97 -11.72 12.08
N PRO A 169 -7.40 -12.71 11.26
CA PRO A 169 -6.60 -13.93 11.05
C PRO A 169 -5.34 -13.68 10.22
N MET A 170 -5.33 -12.73 9.29
CA MET A 170 -4.10 -12.33 8.59
C MET A 170 -3.05 -11.79 9.55
N TYR A 171 -3.46 -11.05 10.59
CA TYR A 171 -2.55 -10.58 11.63
C TYR A 171 -2.05 -11.71 12.53
N LYS A 172 -2.90 -12.69 12.90
CA LYS A 172 -2.48 -13.82 13.73
C LYS A 172 -1.51 -14.77 13.02
N ARG A 173 -1.65 -14.99 11.70
CA ARG A 173 -0.83 -15.96 10.95
C ARG A 173 0.65 -15.57 10.85
N LYS A 174 0.99 -14.28 11.03
CA LYS A 174 2.39 -13.81 10.98
C LYS A 174 3.17 -14.03 12.27
N VAL A 175 2.51 -14.40 13.38
CA VAL A 175 3.17 -14.56 14.69
C VAL A 175 3.57 -16.01 14.98
N SER A 176 2.95 -16.99 14.30
CA SER A 176 3.15 -18.42 14.59
C SER A 176 4.18 -19.14 13.69
N PHE A 177 4.89 -18.43 12.82
CA PHE A 177 5.87 -19.06 11.91
C PHE A 177 7.30 -19.19 12.52
N PHE A 178 7.47 -18.89 13.81
CA PHE A 178 8.75 -19.08 14.47
C PHE A 178 8.77 -20.40 15.24
N PRO A 179 9.65 -21.36 14.90
CA PRO A 179 9.86 -22.54 15.71
C PRO A 179 10.34 -22.08 17.09
N LYS A 180 9.73 -22.62 18.15
CA LYS A 180 10.29 -22.52 19.50
C LYS A 180 11.67 -23.16 19.44
N GLY A 181 12.71 -22.34 19.59
CA GLY A 181 14.08 -22.84 19.77
C GLY A 181 14.11 -23.73 21.00
N ASN A 182 14.65 -24.94 20.84
CA ASN A 182 15.09 -25.81 21.93
C ASN A 182 16.30 -25.20 22.64
#